data_AF-A0A3C0EQW0-F1
#
_entry.id   AF-A0A3C0EQW0-F1
#
_cell.length_a   1.000
_cell.length_b   1.000
_cell.length_c   1.000
_cell.angle_alpha   90.00
_cell.angle_beta   90.00
_cell.angle_gamma   90.00
#
_symmetry.space_group_name_H-M   'P 1'
#
loop_
_entity.id
_entity.type
_entity.pdbx_description
1 polymer ?
#
loop_
_entity_poly.entity_id
_entity_poly.type
_entity_poly.pdbx_seq_one_letter_code
_entity_poly.pdbx_strand_id
1 'polypeptide(L)'
;MSEAGKCPFNHGAATGGATTNTHWWPNALNLDILHQHDTKTNPMDKDFDYRKEVKKLDFEALKKDMSALMTDSQSWWPADWGHYGGLMIRLSWHAAGTYRIADGRGGAGAGDQRFAPLNSWPDNASLDKARRLLWPIKKKYGNSVSWADLMILAGNIAYESMGLKT
;
A
#
# COMPACT_ATOMS: atom_id res chain seq x y z
N MET A 1 -23.94 24.62 -6.29
CA MET A 1 -22.62 23.93 -6.34
C MET A 1 -22.36 23.36 -4.96
N SER A 2 -22.15 22.05 -4.82
CA SER A 2 -21.87 21.45 -3.50
C SER A 2 -20.53 21.96 -2.96
N GLU A 3 -20.45 22.15 -1.64
CA GLU A 3 -19.20 22.46 -0.93
C GLU A 3 -18.28 21.24 -0.79
N ALA A 4 -18.73 20.06 -1.21
CA ALA A 4 -17.98 18.82 -1.12
C ALA A 4 -16.66 18.90 -1.92
N GLY A 5 -15.53 18.76 -1.21
CA GLY A 5 -14.19 18.70 -1.81
C GLY A 5 -13.43 20.02 -1.90
N LYS A 6 -13.97 21.14 -1.40
CA LYS A 6 -13.24 22.41 -1.33
C LYS A 6 -12.40 22.51 -0.05
N CYS A 7 -11.16 22.97 -0.16
CA CYS A 7 -10.36 23.37 1.00
C CYS A 7 -10.93 24.69 1.55
N PRO A 8 -11.23 24.80 2.86
CA PRO A 8 -11.75 26.04 3.46
C PRO A 8 -10.71 27.17 3.54
N PHE A 9 -9.45 26.89 3.21
CA PHE A 9 -8.37 27.86 3.15
C PHE A 9 -7.89 28.05 1.71
N ASN A 10 -7.79 29.30 1.27
CA ASN A 10 -7.21 29.64 -0.03
C ASN A 10 -5.68 29.58 0.06
N HIS A 11 -5.06 28.58 -0.56
CA HIS A 11 -3.60 28.48 -0.65
C HIS A 11 -3.08 29.41 -1.76
N GLY A 12 -2.31 30.44 -1.41
CA GLY A 12 -1.64 31.36 -2.34
C GLY A 12 -0.22 30.95 -2.72
N ALA A 13 0.11 29.65 -2.68
CA ALA A 13 1.46 29.15 -2.91
C ALA A 13 1.73 28.88 -4.40
N ALA A 14 2.99 29.10 -4.83
CA ALA A 14 3.47 28.91 -6.22
C ALA A 14 3.37 27.46 -6.77
N THR A 15 2.88 26.50 -5.98
CA THR A 15 2.76 25.09 -6.34
C THR A 15 1.33 24.54 -6.29
N GLY A 16 0.31 25.38 -6.03
CA GLY A 16 -1.09 24.94 -6.08
C GLY A 16 -2.06 26.05 -5.76
N GLY A 17 -2.78 26.52 -6.78
CA GLY A 17 -3.79 27.57 -6.60
C GLY A 17 -4.27 28.27 -7.88
N ALA A 18 -4.22 27.61 -9.03
CA ALA A 18 -4.86 28.13 -10.24
C ALA A 18 -6.09 27.28 -10.57
N THR A 19 -7.15 27.93 -11.02
CA THR A 19 -8.32 27.27 -11.61
C THR A 19 -7.84 26.40 -12.77
N THR A 20 -7.90 25.08 -12.62
CA THR A 20 -7.42 24.14 -13.65
C THR A 20 -8.37 24.10 -14.84
N ASN A 21 -7.90 23.62 -15.99
CA ASN A 21 -8.77 23.43 -17.17
C ASN A 21 -9.99 22.55 -16.84
N THR A 22 -9.82 21.55 -15.97
CA THR A 22 -10.92 20.67 -15.51
C THR A 22 -11.96 21.39 -14.64
N HIS A 23 -11.62 22.51 -14.01
CA HIS A 23 -12.61 23.34 -13.31
C HIS A 23 -13.51 24.08 -14.29
N TRP A 24 -12.94 24.66 -15.36
CA TRP A 24 -13.70 25.41 -16.37
C TRP A 24 -14.44 24.49 -17.33
N TRP A 25 -13.84 23.37 -17.71
CA TRP A 25 -14.38 22.39 -18.65
C TRP A 25 -14.43 20.99 -18.00
N PRO A 26 -15.36 20.74 -17.06
CA PRO A 26 -15.42 19.49 -16.31
C PRO A 26 -15.71 18.25 -17.16
N ASN A 27 -16.29 18.44 -18.36
CA ASN A 27 -16.63 17.35 -19.29
C ASN A 27 -15.63 17.21 -20.45
N ALA A 28 -14.51 17.96 -20.44
CA ALA A 28 -13.47 17.79 -21.45
C ALA A 28 -12.77 16.42 -21.30
N LEU A 29 -12.28 15.88 -22.41
CA LEU A 29 -11.56 14.61 -22.40
C LEU A 29 -10.31 14.70 -21.50
N ASN A 30 -10.22 13.82 -20.50
CA ASN A 30 -9.08 13.76 -19.60
C ASN A 30 -8.02 12.78 -20.12
N LEU A 31 -6.82 13.29 -20.41
CA LEU A 31 -5.67 12.50 -20.88
C LEU A 31 -4.72 12.07 -19.75
N ASP A 32 -5.01 12.44 -18.50
CA ASP A 32 -4.13 12.18 -17.34
C ASP A 32 -3.82 10.71 -17.13
N ILE A 33 -4.79 9.85 -17.42
CA ILE A 33 -4.65 8.40 -17.29
C ILE A 33 -3.57 7.79 -18.21
N LEU A 34 -3.21 8.48 -19.30
CA LEU A 34 -2.26 7.97 -20.30
C LEU A 34 -0.80 8.27 -19.95
N HIS A 35 -0.55 9.08 -18.92
CA HIS A 35 0.80 9.45 -18.46
C HIS A 35 1.02 9.20 -16.96
N GLN A 36 0.16 8.39 -16.34
CA GLN A 36 0.39 7.87 -14.99
C GLN A 36 1.60 6.92 -14.96
N HIS A 37 2.30 6.88 -13.83
CA HIS A 37 3.41 5.96 -13.57
C HIS A 37 4.61 6.11 -14.54
N ASP A 38 4.88 7.33 -15.01
CA ASP A 38 6.09 7.63 -15.80
C ASP A 38 7.38 7.37 -14.98
N THR A 39 8.41 6.93 -15.69
CA THR A 39 9.81 6.77 -15.25
C THR A 39 10.36 7.95 -14.44
N LYS A 40 9.97 9.19 -14.77
CA LYS A 40 10.44 10.40 -14.06
C LYS A 40 10.02 10.45 -12.59
N THR A 41 8.89 9.84 -12.26
CA THR A 41 8.35 9.80 -10.89
C THR A 41 8.80 8.56 -10.11
N ASN A 42 9.45 7.62 -10.79
CA ASN A 42 9.96 6.41 -10.18
C ASN A 42 11.33 6.70 -9.53
N PRO A 43 11.49 6.54 -8.20
CA PRO A 43 12.76 6.81 -7.53
C PRO A 43 13.82 5.72 -7.73
N MET A 44 13.48 4.64 -8.43
CA MET A 44 14.39 3.53 -8.68
C MET A 44 15.34 3.85 -9.84
N ASP A 45 16.51 3.20 -9.86
CA ASP A 45 17.44 3.32 -10.97
C ASP A 45 16.78 2.92 -12.30
N LYS A 46 17.20 3.56 -13.40
CA LYS A 46 16.61 3.36 -14.74
C LYS A 46 16.60 1.89 -15.17
N ASP A 47 17.65 1.14 -14.80
CA ASP A 47 17.84 -0.26 -15.18
C ASP A 47 17.37 -1.25 -14.09
N PHE A 48 16.60 -0.76 -13.09
CA PHE A 48 16.09 -1.59 -12.01
C PHE A 48 15.12 -2.67 -12.52
N ASP A 49 15.37 -3.92 -12.13
CA ASP A 49 14.55 -5.07 -12.48
C ASP A 49 14.12 -5.81 -11.21
N TYR A 50 12.88 -5.57 -10.78
CA TYR A 50 12.34 -6.19 -9.56
C TYR A 50 12.39 -7.71 -9.59
N ARG A 51 12.17 -8.33 -10.77
CA ARG A 51 12.17 -9.79 -10.90
C ARG A 51 13.56 -10.36 -10.68
N LYS A 52 14.62 -9.63 -11.05
CA LYS A 52 16.00 -10.02 -10.72
C LYS A 52 16.31 -9.81 -9.24
N GLU A 53 15.87 -8.71 -8.65
CA GLU A 53 16.14 -8.40 -7.24
C GLU A 53 15.42 -9.34 -6.28
N VAL A 54 14.13 -9.65 -6.52
CA VAL A 54 13.36 -10.56 -5.65
C VAL A 54 13.90 -11.99 -5.70
N LYS A 55 14.55 -12.42 -6.79
CA LYS A 55 15.20 -13.74 -6.87
C LYS A 55 16.45 -13.86 -6.01
N LYS A 56 17.07 -12.74 -5.64
CA LYS A 56 18.24 -12.71 -4.74
C LYS A 56 17.84 -12.66 -3.26
N LEU A 57 16.56 -12.45 -2.99
CA LEU A 57 16.02 -12.32 -1.64
C LEU A 57 16.22 -13.62 -0.86
N ASP A 58 16.76 -13.51 0.36
CA ASP A 58 16.70 -14.59 1.34
C ASP A 58 15.26 -14.71 1.85
N PHE A 59 14.47 -15.55 1.18
CA PHE A 59 13.06 -15.70 1.45
C PHE A 59 12.81 -16.37 2.81
N GLU A 60 13.66 -17.31 3.23
CA GLU A 60 13.53 -17.98 4.51
C GLU A 60 13.79 -17.02 5.67
N ALA A 61 14.81 -16.15 5.55
CA ALA A 61 15.03 -15.09 6.52
C ALA A 61 13.85 -14.11 6.57
N LEU A 62 13.27 -13.74 5.42
CA LEU A 62 12.09 -12.88 5.38
C LEU A 62 10.90 -13.53 6.09
N LYS A 63 10.60 -14.80 5.77
CA LYS A 63 9.52 -15.56 6.44
C LYS A 63 9.73 -15.56 7.95
N LYS A 64 10.95 -15.87 8.41
CA LYS A 64 11.30 -15.89 9.84
C LYS A 64 11.08 -14.55 10.52
N ASP A 65 11.54 -13.44 9.93
CA ASP A 65 11.33 -12.11 10.47
C ASP A 65 9.84 -11.74 10.52
N MET A 66 9.08 -12.11 9.49
CA MET A 66 7.64 -11.86 9.44
C MET A 66 6.88 -12.68 10.48
N SER A 67 7.24 -13.94 10.69
CA SER A 67 6.68 -14.78 11.76
C SER A 67 7.01 -14.20 13.14
N ALA A 68 8.24 -13.74 13.35
CA ALA A 68 8.65 -13.12 14.61
C ALA A 68 7.87 -11.83 14.90
N LEU A 69 7.65 -10.99 13.87
CA LEU A 69 6.85 -9.78 13.98
C LEU A 69 5.43 -10.06 14.49
N MET A 70 4.85 -11.23 14.18
CA MET A 70 3.47 -11.52 14.57
C MET A 70 3.26 -11.45 16.08
N THR A 71 4.26 -11.75 16.89
CA THR A 71 4.18 -11.70 18.37
C THR A 71 5.02 -10.59 19.00
N ASP A 72 5.70 -9.77 18.21
CA ASP A 72 6.54 -8.66 18.69
C ASP A 72 5.70 -7.38 18.93
N SER A 73 4.88 -7.40 19.98
CA SER A 73 3.94 -6.33 20.30
C SER A 73 4.63 -4.99 20.55
N GLN A 74 4.16 -3.96 19.86
CA GLN A 74 4.66 -2.59 19.95
C GLN A 74 3.78 -1.73 20.85
N SER A 75 4.39 -0.93 21.73
CA SER A 75 3.65 -0.09 22.70
C SER A 75 2.73 0.95 22.07
N TRP A 76 3.05 1.45 20.87
CA TRP A 76 2.25 2.44 20.15
C TRP A 76 1.06 1.84 19.39
N TRP A 77 1.03 0.51 19.24
CA TRP A 77 -0.11 -0.23 18.70
C TRP A 77 -0.08 -1.68 19.21
N PRO A 78 -0.48 -1.93 20.46
CA PRO A 78 -0.35 -3.26 21.07
C PRO A 78 -1.07 -4.34 20.28
N ALA A 79 -0.48 -5.54 20.22
CA ALA A 79 -1.09 -6.68 19.56
C ALA A 79 -2.25 -7.24 20.39
N ASP A 80 -3.44 -7.31 19.80
CA ASP A 80 -4.56 -8.00 20.41
C ASP A 80 -4.19 -9.48 20.63
N TRP A 81 -4.49 -10.01 21.82
CA TRP A 81 -4.09 -11.36 22.25
C TRP A 81 -2.59 -11.66 22.15
N GLY A 82 -1.74 -10.62 22.08
CA GLY A 82 -0.30 -10.78 21.87
C GLY A 82 0.08 -11.25 20.46
N HIS A 83 -0.82 -11.17 19.48
CA HIS A 83 -0.56 -11.64 18.11
C HIS A 83 -1.20 -10.74 17.03
N TYR A 84 -0.42 -10.18 16.12
CA TYR A 84 -0.90 -9.31 15.01
C TYR A 84 -1.55 -10.05 13.85
N GLY A 85 -1.64 -11.39 13.90
CA GLY A 85 -2.11 -12.22 12.78
C GLY A 85 -3.45 -11.78 12.20
N GLY A 86 -4.47 -11.52 13.03
CA GLY A 86 -5.78 -11.04 12.54
C GLY A 86 -5.68 -9.70 11.80
N LEU A 87 -4.86 -8.79 12.30
CA LEU A 87 -4.60 -7.49 11.67
C LEU A 87 -3.90 -7.64 10.31
N MET A 88 -2.91 -8.53 10.22
CA MET A 88 -2.15 -8.77 8.98
C MET A 88 -2.98 -9.51 7.93
N ILE A 89 -3.83 -10.45 8.34
CA ILE A 89 -4.81 -11.09 7.45
C ILE A 89 -5.76 -10.05 6.87
N ARG A 90 -6.33 -9.18 7.74
CA ARG A 90 -7.22 -8.10 7.28
C ARG A 90 -6.48 -7.15 6.33
N LEU A 91 -5.23 -6.79 6.61
CA LEU A 91 -4.41 -5.97 5.72
C LEU A 91 -4.32 -6.59 4.31
N SER A 92 -3.97 -7.86 4.21
CA SER A 92 -3.83 -8.55 2.92
C SER A 92 -5.18 -8.70 2.21
N TRP A 93 -6.22 -9.06 2.95
CA TRP A 93 -7.59 -9.16 2.44
C TRP A 93 -8.05 -7.83 1.84
N HIS A 94 -7.92 -6.72 2.56
CA HIS A 94 -8.32 -5.39 2.06
C HIS A 94 -7.44 -4.90 0.90
N ALA A 95 -6.16 -5.29 0.84
CA ALA A 95 -5.31 -4.99 -0.31
C ALA A 95 -5.83 -5.70 -1.58
N ALA A 96 -6.14 -7.00 -1.48
CA ALA A 96 -6.61 -7.80 -2.61
C ALA A 96 -8.10 -7.57 -2.96
N GLY A 97 -8.93 -7.28 -1.97
CA GLY A 97 -10.38 -7.24 -2.06
C GLY A 97 -10.97 -6.07 -2.85
N THR A 98 -10.14 -5.13 -3.32
CA THR A 98 -10.58 -4.04 -4.20
C THR A 98 -10.76 -4.47 -5.66
N TYR A 99 -10.35 -5.69 -6.00
CA TYR A 99 -10.40 -6.23 -7.35
C TYR A 99 -11.83 -6.37 -7.89
N ARG A 100 -12.02 -6.06 -9.19
CA ARG A 100 -13.30 -6.23 -9.90
C ARG A 100 -13.09 -6.93 -11.24
N ILE A 101 -13.92 -7.94 -11.52
CA ILE A 101 -13.84 -8.73 -12.76
C ILE A 101 -14.25 -7.95 -14.02
N ALA A 102 -15.07 -6.90 -13.88
CA ALA A 102 -15.65 -6.20 -15.02
C ALA A 102 -14.62 -5.41 -15.84
N ASP A 103 -13.57 -4.90 -15.21
CA ASP A 103 -12.53 -4.09 -15.86
C ASP A 103 -11.11 -4.47 -15.41
N GLY A 104 -10.97 -5.48 -14.55
CA GLY A 104 -9.69 -5.98 -14.04
C GLY A 104 -8.95 -5.01 -13.12
N ARG A 105 -9.55 -3.88 -12.72
CA ARG A 105 -8.92 -2.89 -11.84
C ARG A 105 -9.01 -3.29 -10.37
N GLY A 106 -8.18 -2.64 -9.55
CA GLY A 106 -8.05 -2.94 -8.13
C GLY A 106 -7.16 -4.16 -7.89
N GLY A 107 -7.25 -4.72 -6.69
CA GLY A 107 -6.38 -5.78 -6.22
C GLY A 107 -5.07 -5.26 -5.63
N ALA A 108 -4.21 -6.19 -5.22
CA ALA A 108 -3.02 -5.87 -4.44
C ALA A 108 -1.76 -5.64 -5.27
N GLY A 109 -1.78 -5.91 -6.58
CA GLY A 109 -0.58 -6.01 -7.42
C GLY A 109 0.26 -4.74 -7.50
N ALA A 110 -0.36 -3.55 -7.40
CA ALA A 110 0.35 -2.27 -7.40
C ALA A 110 0.73 -1.78 -5.99
N GLY A 111 0.20 -2.42 -4.94
CA GLY A 111 0.37 -1.96 -3.55
C GLY A 111 -0.34 -0.63 -3.25
N ASP A 112 -1.40 -0.30 -3.98
CA ASP A 112 -2.11 0.98 -3.92
C ASP A 112 -2.75 1.28 -2.55
N GLN A 113 -2.91 0.27 -1.69
CA GLN A 113 -3.40 0.46 -0.33
C GLN A 113 -2.56 1.45 0.50
N ARG A 114 -1.31 1.73 0.10
CA ARG A 114 -0.44 2.74 0.74
C ARG A 114 -0.69 4.18 0.24
N PHE A 115 -1.43 4.35 -0.84
CA PHE A 115 -1.71 5.64 -1.47
C PHE A 115 -3.18 6.04 -1.32
N ALA A 116 -3.47 7.32 -1.57
CA ALA A 116 -4.84 7.78 -1.67
C ALA A 116 -5.51 7.18 -2.93
N PRO A 117 -6.83 6.91 -2.90
CA PRO A 117 -7.73 7.13 -1.78
C PRO A 117 -7.75 5.97 -0.77
N LEU A 118 -7.22 4.79 -1.15
CA LEU A 118 -7.37 3.55 -0.40
C LEU A 118 -6.79 3.64 1.02
N ASN A 119 -5.68 4.35 1.21
CA ASN A 119 -5.05 4.53 2.52
C ASN A 119 -5.92 5.26 3.55
N SER A 120 -7.02 5.90 3.12
CA SER A 120 -7.93 6.69 3.95
C SER A 120 -9.40 6.29 3.77
N TRP A 121 -9.69 5.21 3.06
CA TRP A 121 -11.05 4.67 3.04
C TRP A 121 -11.50 4.26 4.44
N PRO A 122 -12.76 4.52 4.83
CA PRO A 122 -13.27 4.15 6.16
C PRO A 122 -13.05 2.67 6.49
N ASP A 123 -13.27 1.80 5.50
CA ASP A 123 -13.11 0.36 5.66
C ASP A 123 -11.65 -0.08 5.84
N ASN A 124 -10.68 0.79 5.51
CA ASN A 124 -9.25 0.56 5.73
C ASN A 124 -8.73 1.20 7.03
N ALA A 125 -9.63 1.61 7.94
CA ALA A 125 -9.27 2.14 9.23
C ALA A 125 -8.26 1.24 9.96
N SER A 126 -7.24 1.88 10.53
CA SER A 126 -6.13 1.26 11.26
C SER A 126 -5.16 0.40 10.44
N LEU A 127 -5.40 0.18 9.14
CA LEU A 127 -4.43 -0.50 8.29
C LEU A 127 -3.17 0.35 8.01
N ASP A 128 -3.23 1.65 8.27
CA ASP A 128 -2.05 2.52 8.36
C ASP A 128 -1.05 2.05 9.43
N LYS A 129 -1.55 1.55 10.58
CA LYS A 129 -0.71 0.97 11.64
C LYS A 129 -0.16 -0.40 11.22
N ALA A 130 -0.97 -1.24 10.59
CA ALA A 130 -0.52 -2.52 10.05
C ALA A 130 0.64 -2.35 9.04
N ARG A 131 0.51 -1.42 8.09
CA ARG A 131 1.61 -1.08 7.17
C ARG A 131 2.83 -0.51 7.90
N ARG A 132 2.62 0.27 8.97
CA ARG A 132 3.71 0.81 9.79
C ARG A 132 4.47 -0.28 10.56
N LEU A 133 3.79 -1.32 11.05
CA LEU A 133 4.43 -2.48 11.69
C LEU A 133 5.33 -3.27 10.72
N LEU A 134 4.99 -3.30 9.42
CA LEU A 134 5.81 -3.95 8.39
C LEU A 134 7.02 -3.12 7.95
N TRP A 135 7.09 -1.82 8.29
CA TRP A 135 8.17 -0.94 7.84
C TRP A 135 9.58 -1.40 8.22
N PRO A 136 9.86 -1.86 9.45
CA PRO A 136 11.20 -2.37 9.80
C PRO A 136 11.66 -3.52 8.90
N ILE A 137 10.74 -4.41 8.51
CA ILE A 137 11.02 -5.50 7.55
C ILE A 137 11.29 -4.92 6.16
N LYS A 138 10.43 -4.03 5.67
CA LYS A 138 10.66 -3.36 4.38
C LYS A 138 12.01 -2.63 4.34
N LYS A 139 12.40 -2.00 5.45
CA LYS A 139 13.68 -1.29 5.61
C LYS A 139 14.85 -2.27 5.56
N LYS A 140 14.75 -3.42 6.23
CA LYS A 140 15.78 -4.47 6.26
C LYS A 140 16.02 -5.07 4.87
N TYR A 141 14.96 -5.39 4.14
CA TYR A 141 15.05 -6.07 2.85
C TYR A 141 15.08 -5.12 1.65
N GLY A 142 14.92 -3.81 1.85
CA GLY A 142 15.11 -2.80 0.80
C GLY A 142 14.36 -3.15 -0.49
N ASN A 143 15.03 -3.01 -1.63
CA ASN A 143 14.41 -3.17 -2.95
C ASN A 143 14.22 -4.62 -3.40
N SER A 144 14.73 -5.61 -2.66
CA SER A 144 14.51 -7.03 -2.98
C SER A 144 13.12 -7.52 -2.55
N VAL A 145 12.33 -6.71 -1.85
CA VAL A 145 10.91 -6.97 -1.59
C VAL A 145 10.08 -5.70 -1.81
N SER A 146 9.03 -5.81 -2.64
CA SER A 146 8.10 -4.71 -2.90
C SER A 146 7.12 -4.54 -1.73
N TRP A 147 6.52 -3.36 -1.59
CA TRP A 147 5.42 -3.17 -0.65
C TRP A 147 4.19 -4.00 -1.02
N ALA A 148 3.93 -4.17 -2.33
CA ALA A 148 2.81 -4.96 -2.83
C ALA A 148 2.90 -6.41 -2.34
N ASP A 149 4.05 -7.04 -2.55
CA ASP A 149 4.28 -8.42 -2.11
C ASP A 149 4.33 -8.53 -0.59
N LEU A 150 5.01 -7.59 0.09
CA LEU A 150 5.14 -7.64 1.55
C LEU A 150 3.77 -7.58 2.26
N MET A 151 2.83 -6.77 1.77
CA MET A 151 1.49 -6.67 2.33
C MET A 151 0.68 -7.96 2.16
N ILE A 152 0.87 -8.70 1.06
CA ILE A 152 0.16 -9.97 0.83
C ILE A 152 0.84 -11.12 1.56
N LEU A 153 2.17 -11.15 1.55
CA LEU A 153 2.95 -12.12 2.31
C LEU A 153 2.63 -12.04 3.81
N ALA A 154 2.34 -10.86 4.35
CA ALA A 154 1.97 -10.69 5.76
C ALA A 154 0.74 -11.52 6.16
N GLY A 155 -0.28 -11.58 5.32
CA GLY A 155 -1.48 -12.38 5.54
C GLY A 155 -1.19 -13.88 5.42
N ASN A 156 -0.42 -14.30 4.41
CA ASN A 156 -0.03 -15.71 4.27
C ASN A 156 0.80 -16.20 5.48
N ILE A 157 1.80 -15.42 5.91
CA ILE A 157 2.62 -15.77 7.07
C ILE A 157 1.79 -15.77 8.36
N ALA A 158 0.81 -14.85 8.49
CA ALA A 158 -0.11 -14.86 9.61
C ALA A 158 -0.99 -16.12 9.64
N TYR A 159 -1.47 -16.60 8.48
CA TYR A 159 -2.19 -17.88 8.40
C TYR A 159 -1.29 -19.05 8.81
N GLU A 160 -0.09 -19.14 8.24
CA GLU A 160 0.88 -20.20 8.55
C GLU A 160 1.27 -20.20 10.04
N SER A 161 1.52 -19.02 10.63
CA SER A 161 1.90 -18.90 12.05
C SER A 161 0.77 -19.25 13.01
N MET A 162 -0.49 -19.19 12.56
CA MET A 162 -1.67 -19.58 13.33
C MET A 162 -2.20 -20.98 12.97
N GLY A 163 -1.38 -21.79 12.29
CA GLY A 163 -1.65 -23.21 12.05
C GLY A 163 -2.42 -23.53 10.76
N LEU A 164 -2.68 -22.55 9.89
CA LEU A 164 -3.25 -22.79 8.57
C LEU A 164 -2.13 -22.87 7.51
N LYS A 165 -1.92 -24.07 6.96
CA LYS A 165 -0.97 -24.25 5.85
C LYS A 165 -1.55 -23.68 4.56
N THR A 166 -0.82 -22.75 3.94
CA THR A 166 -1.15 -22.14 2.63
C THR A 166 -0.32 -22.71 1.49
#